data_AF-A0A5T1T9D4-F1
#
_entry.id   AF-A0A5T1T9D4-F1
#
_cell.length_a   1.000
_cell.length_b   1.000
_cell.length_c   1.000
_cell.angle_alpha   90.00
_cell.angle_beta   90.00
_cell.angle_gamma   90.00
#
_symmetry.space_group_name_H-M   'P 1'
#
loop_
_entity.id
_entity.type
_entity.pdbx_description
1 polymer ?
#
loop_
_entity_poly.entity_id
_entity_poly.type
_entity_poly.pdbx_seq_one_letter_code
_entity_poly.pdbx_strand_id
1 'polypeptide(L)'
;ATGTNTIILFLRKKETFKQENHLISQDYSLIKERIEAENLKDNESFYQNYLSAYCDFRKFDKELYSNFLNGNLDSKLTELEAFKDYRNAFRQTSDYKKLKESKIYKESEDKQSLEDKAFLAYAQAIEKDKLLYFSLSLNQEVLIIKSPSDIKEQKKFLGYEWSNRKGDEGLKELHEPYLSPLFERGNPQNETKLNTLICKAFLKTLSDIPKDLQGYASKARLIDMMDFEKVEFNKAISLNPSNSMQSEMSNPFANSKYELVRLVEIENIKIQKGQNITQKLAKIGNIKVVAGGKDYAYFHNDFNRNENTITISASGANAGYVNFWKEKIFASDCTTINLPNLKVIQFIYYVLKCNQKYIMSLARGAAQPHVYPKDIENIKIPLPPLEIQKQIVAECEKVEEQYNTLSLSIKEYQNLIKAMLQKCGIIEDNQEYELNSILDKINNLCKINLDSEFLSSFNKTIKEYALSNPIFKLSIGKRVLNNELLENGQIPVYSANVLEVFGFVNKEILQDYDNDSVLWGIDGDWMVGFIPKNKKFYPTDHCGVLRVDDTKINAKYISFILNEAGKKQGFSRKLRASIDRIKALRVKLPSLEFQDQIADITDKIEKKINEYKIELDRLEKEKEKILQKYLFS
;
A
#
# COMPACT_ATOMS: atom_id res chain seq x y z
N ALA A 1 -12.42 -9.93 -22.31
CA ALA A 1 -11.16 -10.43 -21.74
C ALA A 1 -11.49 -11.61 -20.84
N THR A 2 -10.85 -12.76 -21.01
CA THR A 2 -11.18 -14.04 -20.35
C THR A 2 -10.89 -14.09 -18.84
N GLY A 3 -10.66 -12.95 -18.18
CA GLY A 3 -10.33 -12.87 -16.75
C GLY A 3 -9.03 -13.57 -16.35
N THR A 4 -8.32 -14.15 -17.31
CA THR A 4 -7.07 -14.89 -17.10
C THR A 4 -5.90 -13.94 -17.30
N ASN A 5 -4.97 -13.89 -16.34
CA ASN A 5 -3.71 -13.17 -16.51
C ASN A 5 -2.86 -13.91 -17.55
N THR A 6 -2.82 -13.38 -18.78
CA THR A 6 -1.98 -13.94 -19.85
C THR A 6 -0.56 -13.39 -19.72
N ILE A 7 0.42 -14.28 -19.59
CA ILE A 7 1.84 -13.94 -19.70
C ILE A 7 2.30 -14.30 -21.11
N ILE A 8 2.87 -13.33 -21.83
CA ILE A 8 3.46 -13.55 -23.14
C ILE A 8 4.97 -13.56 -22.98
N LEU A 9 5.61 -14.67 -23.34
CA LEU A 9 7.06 -14.80 -23.31
C LEU A 9 7.62 -14.77 -24.73
N PHE A 10 8.49 -13.81 -25.01
CA PHE A 10 9.28 -13.79 -26.24
C PHE A 10 10.54 -14.60 -26.02
N LEU A 11 10.50 -15.87 -26.43
CA LEU A 11 11.60 -16.81 -26.27
C LEU A 11 12.27 -17.05 -27.61
N ARG A 12 13.59 -16.93 -27.66
CA ARG A 12 14.37 -17.42 -28.79
C ARG A 12 14.64 -18.90 -28.56
N LYS A 13 14.01 -19.76 -29.36
CA LYS A 13 14.38 -21.18 -29.41
C LYS A 13 15.85 -21.25 -29.81
N LYS A 14 16.70 -21.83 -28.96
CA LYS A 14 18.09 -22.09 -29.31
C LYS A 14 18.08 -23.18 -30.39
N GLU A 15 18.49 -22.84 -31.61
CA GLU A 15 18.74 -23.86 -32.64
C GLU A 15 19.92 -24.70 -32.18
N THR A 16 19.67 -25.96 -31.87
CA THR A 16 20.63 -26.88 -31.25
C THR A 16 21.83 -27.21 -32.14
N PHE A 17 21.88 -26.80 -33.41
CA PHE A 17 23.02 -27.08 -34.29
C PHE A 17 23.14 -26.02 -35.40
N LYS A 18 23.81 -24.91 -35.10
CA LYS A 18 24.53 -24.09 -36.09
C LYS A 18 25.93 -23.87 -35.54
N GLN A 19 26.96 -23.93 -36.39
CA GLN A 19 28.37 -23.81 -36.00
C GLN A 19 28.66 -22.56 -35.15
N GLU A 20 27.89 -21.48 -35.34
CA GLU A 20 28.01 -20.21 -34.58
C GLU A 20 27.39 -20.26 -33.16
N ASN A 21 26.49 -21.21 -32.87
CA ASN A 21 25.84 -21.36 -31.55
C ASN A 21 26.60 -22.30 -30.60
N HIS A 22 27.77 -22.82 -31.00
CA HIS A 22 28.54 -23.77 -30.19
C HIS A 22 28.85 -23.22 -28.78
N LEU A 23 29.15 -21.93 -28.66
CA LEU A 23 29.56 -21.30 -27.40
C LEU A 23 28.47 -21.38 -26.32
N ILE A 24 27.22 -21.03 -26.62
CA ILE A 24 26.15 -20.90 -25.61
C ILE A 24 25.60 -22.26 -25.13
N SER A 25 25.54 -23.27 -26.00
CA SER A 25 25.13 -24.63 -25.59
C SER A 25 26.25 -25.35 -24.86
N GLN A 26 27.50 -25.07 -25.22
CA GLN A 26 28.65 -25.47 -24.43
C GLN A 26 28.62 -24.79 -23.06
N ASP A 27 28.29 -23.49 -22.95
CA ASP A 27 28.22 -22.80 -21.65
C ASP A 27 27.27 -23.48 -20.65
N TYR A 28 26.05 -23.89 -21.04
CA TYR A 28 25.14 -24.61 -20.13
C TYR A 28 25.70 -25.98 -19.72
N SER A 29 26.06 -26.81 -20.69
CA SER A 29 26.56 -28.17 -20.40
C SER A 29 27.87 -28.11 -19.62
N LEU A 30 28.77 -27.19 -19.96
CA LEU A 30 30.03 -26.96 -19.25
C LEU A 30 29.79 -26.44 -17.83
N ILE A 31 28.91 -25.44 -17.62
CA ILE A 31 28.60 -24.95 -16.27
C ILE A 31 27.98 -26.08 -15.43
N LYS A 32 27.03 -26.83 -16.00
CA LYS A 32 26.37 -27.94 -15.32
C LYS A 32 27.35 -29.07 -15.00
N GLU A 33 28.08 -29.57 -15.99
CA GLU A 33 29.11 -30.60 -15.82
C GLU A 33 30.17 -30.17 -14.81
N ARG A 34 30.56 -28.88 -14.79
CA ARG A 34 31.51 -28.36 -13.79
C ARG A 34 30.95 -28.36 -12.38
N ILE A 35 29.69 -27.96 -12.19
CA ILE A 35 29.03 -27.98 -10.87
C ILE A 35 28.80 -29.44 -10.40
N GLU A 36 28.55 -30.34 -11.33
CA GLU A 36 28.33 -31.76 -11.06
C GLU A 36 29.66 -32.52 -10.84
N ALA A 37 30.75 -32.15 -11.53
CA ALA A 37 32.08 -32.72 -11.35
C ALA A 37 32.64 -32.38 -9.96
N GLU A 38 33.00 -33.40 -9.20
CA GLU A 38 33.37 -33.31 -7.78
C GLU A 38 34.75 -32.66 -7.49
N ASN A 39 35.24 -31.72 -8.31
CA ASN A 39 36.51 -31.02 -8.15
C ASN A 39 36.45 -29.57 -8.66
N LEU A 40 35.58 -28.75 -8.05
CA LEU A 40 35.32 -27.37 -8.49
C LEU A 40 36.49 -26.38 -8.31
N LYS A 41 37.58 -26.78 -7.63
CA LYS A 41 38.73 -25.93 -7.32
C LYS A 41 39.73 -25.76 -8.46
N ASP A 42 39.77 -26.68 -9.41
CA ASP A 42 40.82 -26.72 -10.45
C ASP A 42 40.53 -25.83 -11.67
N ASN A 43 39.48 -25.00 -11.60
CA ASN A 43 39.08 -24.12 -12.71
C ASN A 43 38.95 -22.66 -12.27
N GLU A 44 40.06 -21.94 -12.36
CA GLU A 44 40.20 -20.54 -11.93
C GLU A 44 39.18 -19.61 -12.60
N SER A 45 38.85 -19.83 -13.89
CA SER A 45 37.89 -18.98 -14.61
C SER A 45 36.43 -19.16 -14.16
N PHE A 46 35.99 -20.38 -13.81
CA PHE A 46 34.66 -20.60 -13.25
C PHE A 46 34.55 -20.04 -11.83
N TYR A 47 35.60 -20.24 -11.03
CA TYR A 47 35.69 -19.75 -9.67
C TYR A 47 35.54 -18.21 -9.61
N GLN A 48 36.29 -17.49 -10.45
CA GLN A 48 36.27 -16.03 -10.50
C GLN A 48 34.95 -15.48 -11.04
N ASN A 49 34.37 -16.09 -12.08
CA ASN A 49 33.23 -15.51 -12.80
C ASN A 49 31.87 -15.82 -12.19
N TYR A 50 31.69 -16.96 -11.52
CA TYR A 50 30.37 -17.40 -11.05
C TYR A 50 30.33 -17.71 -9.57
N LEU A 51 31.28 -18.50 -9.06
CA LEU A 51 31.28 -18.90 -7.66
C LEU A 51 31.51 -17.70 -6.75
N SER A 52 32.50 -16.85 -7.06
CA SER A 52 32.77 -15.61 -6.32
C SER A 52 31.53 -14.71 -6.31
N ALA A 53 30.92 -14.46 -7.47
CA ALA A 53 29.73 -13.61 -7.59
C ALA A 53 28.53 -14.17 -6.82
N TYR A 54 28.34 -15.49 -6.81
CA TYR A 54 27.29 -16.14 -6.04
C TYR A 54 27.53 -16.06 -4.53
N CYS A 55 28.76 -16.29 -4.08
CA CYS A 55 29.14 -16.12 -2.68
C CYS A 55 28.93 -14.69 -2.22
N ASP A 56 29.33 -13.69 -3.02
CA ASP A 56 29.10 -12.28 -2.71
C ASP A 56 27.59 -11.96 -2.64
N PHE A 57 26.81 -12.50 -3.58
CA PHE A 57 25.35 -12.35 -3.63
C PHE A 57 24.64 -12.99 -2.43
N ARG A 58 25.06 -14.19 -2.02
CA ARG A 58 24.50 -14.93 -0.87
C ARG A 58 25.16 -14.57 0.46
N LYS A 59 26.21 -13.74 0.44
CA LYS A 59 27.07 -13.39 1.58
C LYS A 59 27.69 -14.62 2.25
N PHE A 60 28.14 -15.58 1.45
CA PHE A 60 28.87 -16.74 1.91
C PHE A 60 30.37 -16.51 1.83
N ASP A 61 31.11 -17.06 2.80
CA ASP A 61 32.57 -17.12 2.70
C ASP A 61 32.96 -18.02 1.52
N LYS A 62 33.83 -17.50 0.64
CA LYS A 62 34.19 -18.14 -0.63
C LYS A 62 34.92 -19.46 -0.44
N GLU A 63 35.78 -19.55 0.57
CA GLU A 63 36.57 -20.74 0.85
C GLU A 63 35.68 -21.81 1.51
N LEU A 64 34.90 -21.43 2.52
CA LEU A 64 33.98 -22.35 3.21
C LEU A 64 32.91 -22.91 2.26
N TYR A 65 32.31 -22.06 1.41
CA TYR A 65 31.30 -22.50 0.46
C TYR A 65 31.89 -23.39 -0.64
N SER A 66 33.10 -23.07 -1.13
CA SER A 66 33.79 -23.94 -2.09
C SER A 66 34.10 -25.32 -1.49
N ASN A 67 34.59 -25.37 -0.25
CA ASN A 67 34.82 -26.63 0.47
C ASN A 67 33.53 -27.43 0.63
N PHE A 68 32.43 -26.77 0.96
CA PHE A 68 31.10 -27.38 1.05
C PHE A 68 30.64 -28.00 -0.26
N LEU A 69 30.80 -27.32 -1.40
CA LEU A 69 30.42 -27.91 -2.70
C LEU A 69 31.25 -29.16 -3.06
N ASN A 70 32.46 -29.29 -2.51
CA ASN A 70 33.35 -30.44 -2.68
C ASN A 70 33.20 -31.51 -1.57
N GLY A 71 32.15 -31.44 -0.76
CA GLY A 71 31.82 -32.49 0.21
C GLY A 71 32.38 -32.29 1.62
N ASN A 72 32.91 -31.11 1.94
CA ASN A 72 33.37 -30.80 3.29
C ASN A 72 32.44 -29.81 4.00
N LEU A 73 31.75 -30.27 5.04
CA LEU A 73 30.84 -29.46 5.84
C LEU A 73 31.58 -28.82 7.03
N ASP A 74 31.99 -27.55 6.88
CA ASP A 74 32.62 -26.79 7.95
C ASP A 74 31.59 -26.32 8.99
N SER A 75 31.95 -26.35 10.28
CA SER A 75 31.08 -25.94 11.38
C SER A 75 30.64 -24.48 11.28
N LYS A 76 31.51 -23.56 10.83
CA LYS A 76 31.15 -22.14 10.65
C LYS A 76 30.06 -21.96 9.59
N LEU A 77 30.06 -22.81 8.55
CA LEU A 77 29.03 -22.77 7.52
C LEU A 77 27.69 -23.26 8.08
N THR A 78 27.70 -24.27 8.96
CA THR A 78 26.48 -24.76 9.62
C THR A 78 25.84 -23.77 10.59
N GLU A 79 26.61 -22.78 11.07
CA GLU A 79 26.11 -21.71 11.94
C GLU A 79 25.35 -20.62 11.17
N LEU A 80 25.54 -20.53 9.85
CA LEU A 80 24.83 -19.59 8.99
C LEU A 80 23.33 -19.90 8.97
N GLU A 81 22.51 -18.84 8.98
CA GLU A 81 21.05 -18.94 9.01
C GLU A 81 20.49 -19.80 7.86
N ALA A 82 21.02 -19.64 6.64
CA ALA A 82 20.63 -20.44 5.49
C ALA A 82 20.85 -21.95 5.71
N PHE A 83 21.95 -22.35 6.36
CA PHE A 83 22.28 -23.75 6.63
C PHE A 83 21.49 -24.33 7.80
N LYS A 84 21.16 -23.51 8.80
CA LYS A 84 20.19 -23.87 9.85
C LYS A 84 18.81 -24.16 9.25
N ASP A 85 18.35 -23.31 8.33
CA ASP A 85 17.08 -23.51 7.64
C ASP A 85 17.10 -24.78 6.77
N TYR A 86 18.19 -25.04 6.03
CA TYR A 86 18.37 -26.31 5.32
C TYR A 86 18.30 -27.51 6.26
N ARG A 87 18.93 -27.42 7.43
CA ARG A 87 18.97 -28.53 8.40
C ARG A 87 17.60 -28.78 9.01
N ASN A 88 16.84 -27.73 9.29
CA ASN A 88 15.46 -27.84 9.75
C ASN A 88 14.55 -28.47 8.69
N ALA A 89 14.68 -28.06 7.43
CA ALA A 89 13.91 -28.64 6.32
C ALA A 89 14.28 -30.12 6.10
N PHE A 90 15.57 -30.46 6.12
CA PHE A 90 16.07 -31.83 6.00
C PHE A 90 15.45 -32.76 7.05
N ARG A 91 15.37 -32.32 8.31
CA ARG A 91 14.76 -33.10 9.41
C ARG A 91 13.28 -33.43 9.20
N GLN A 92 12.59 -32.69 8.34
CA GLN A 92 11.18 -32.92 8.01
C GLN A 92 10.98 -33.88 6.81
N THR A 93 12.05 -34.21 6.08
CA THR A 93 11.99 -35.05 4.87
C THR A 93 11.69 -36.51 5.19
N SER A 94 11.16 -37.26 4.21
CA SER A 94 11.00 -38.71 4.31
C SER A 94 12.34 -39.43 4.40
N ASP A 95 13.39 -38.89 3.76
CA ASP A 95 14.70 -39.54 3.68
C ASP A 95 15.42 -39.49 5.02
N TYR A 96 15.29 -38.40 5.79
CA TYR A 96 15.76 -38.35 7.17
C TYR A 96 15.05 -39.37 8.07
N LYS A 97 13.73 -39.54 7.91
CA LYS A 97 12.98 -40.57 8.66
C LYS A 97 13.45 -41.99 8.31
N LYS A 98 13.61 -42.29 7.02
CA LYS A 98 14.16 -43.57 6.55
C LYS A 98 15.58 -43.82 7.05
N LEU A 99 16.42 -42.79 7.08
CA LEU A 99 17.78 -42.88 7.64
C LEU A 99 17.72 -43.31 9.11
N LYS A 100 16.92 -42.63 9.93
CA LYS A 100 16.72 -42.95 11.36
C LYS A 100 16.19 -44.37 11.59
N GLU A 101 15.35 -44.86 10.68
CA GLU A 101 14.77 -46.20 10.74
C GLU A 101 15.71 -47.31 10.23
N SER A 102 16.74 -46.94 9.45
CA SER A 102 17.67 -47.89 8.83
C SER A 102 18.49 -48.67 9.85
N LYS A 103 18.81 -49.92 9.50
CA LYS A 103 19.64 -50.80 10.33
C LYS A 103 21.04 -50.20 10.58
N ILE A 104 21.66 -49.65 9.52
CA ILE A 104 22.98 -49.00 9.56
C ILE A 104 23.00 -47.86 10.57
N TYR A 105 21.97 -47.02 10.60
CA TYR A 105 21.88 -45.91 11.54
C TYR A 105 21.66 -46.37 12.99
N LYS A 106 20.82 -47.38 13.20
CA LYS A 106 20.52 -47.90 14.55
C LYS A 106 21.74 -48.57 15.20
N GLU A 107 22.54 -49.28 14.41
CA GLU A 107 23.71 -50.05 14.84
C GLU A 107 25.02 -49.24 14.84
N SER A 108 25.04 -48.02 14.28
CA SER A 108 26.24 -47.17 14.25
C SER A 108 26.53 -46.53 15.61
N GLU A 109 27.81 -46.51 15.99
CA GLU A 109 28.33 -45.77 17.15
C GLU A 109 28.44 -44.26 16.86
N ASP A 110 28.54 -43.85 15.59
CA ASP A 110 28.66 -42.46 15.15
C ASP A 110 27.46 -42.04 14.28
N LYS A 111 26.32 -41.88 14.94
CA LYS A 111 25.06 -41.45 14.34
C LYS A 111 25.12 -40.04 13.78
N GLN A 112 25.94 -39.18 14.38
CA GLN A 112 26.06 -37.78 13.99
C GLN A 112 26.73 -37.66 12.62
N SER A 113 27.80 -38.42 12.39
CA SER A 113 28.47 -38.49 11.08
C SER A 113 27.54 -38.96 9.96
N LEU A 114 26.68 -39.95 10.22
CA LEU A 114 25.67 -40.41 9.25
C LEU A 114 24.64 -39.32 8.92
N GLU A 115 24.19 -38.56 9.92
CA GLU A 115 23.27 -37.42 9.73
C GLU A 115 23.93 -36.28 8.97
N ASP A 116 25.18 -35.94 9.30
CA ASP A 116 25.93 -34.87 8.66
C ASP A 116 26.22 -35.21 7.19
N LYS A 117 26.55 -36.46 6.88
CA LYS A 117 26.73 -36.93 5.49
C LYS A 117 25.43 -36.84 4.68
N ALA A 118 24.30 -37.26 5.26
CA ALA A 118 23.00 -37.21 4.57
C ALA A 118 22.51 -35.76 4.40
N PHE A 119 22.70 -34.92 5.42
CA PHE A 119 22.40 -33.49 5.35
C PHE A 119 23.25 -32.78 4.30
N LEU A 120 24.55 -33.07 4.25
CA LEU A 120 25.48 -32.51 3.28
C LEU A 120 24.99 -32.79 1.86
N ALA A 121 24.65 -34.05 1.54
CA ALA A 121 24.12 -34.41 0.22
C ALA A 121 22.82 -33.65 -0.11
N TYR A 122 21.90 -33.52 0.87
CA TYR A 122 20.65 -32.77 0.70
C TYR A 122 20.89 -31.28 0.40
N ALA A 123 21.71 -30.61 1.21
CA ALA A 123 21.99 -29.19 1.06
C ALA A 123 22.80 -28.90 -0.22
N GLN A 124 23.77 -29.75 -0.55
CA GLN A 124 24.57 -29.62 -1.78
C GLN A 124 23.72 -29.71 -3.03
N ALA A 125 22.76 -30.65 -3.10
CA ALA A 125 21.89 -30.77 -4.26
C ALA A 125 21.12 -29.47 -4.54
N ILE A 126 20.60 -28.83 -3.49
CA ILE A 126 19.85 -27.56 -3.59
C ILE A 126 20.79 -26.42 -3.98
N GLU A 127 21.93 -26.29 -3.31
CA GLU A 127 22.87 -25.19 -3.55
C GLU A 127 23.55 -25.29 -4.92
N LYS A 128 23.86 -26.50 -5.40
CA LYS A 128 24.34 -26.74 -6.77
C LYS A 128 23.30 -26.30 -7.81
N ASP A 129 22.03 -26.61 -7.59
CA ASP A 129 20.94 -26.17 -8.46
C ASP A 129 20.78 -24.64 -8.44
N LYS A 130 20.83 -24.01 -7.27
CA LYS A 130 20.83 -22.55 -7.15
C LYS A 130 22.01 -21.90 -7.86
N LEU A 131 23.22 -22.41 -7.67
CA LEU A 131 24.43 -21.91 -8.32
C LEU A 131 24.35 -22.04 -9.84
N LEU A 132 23.81 -23.14 -10.36
CA LEU A 132 23.58 -23.34 -11.79
C LEU A 132 22.67 -22.24 -12.34
N TYR A 133 21.49 -22.05 -11.76
CA TYR A 133 20.52 -21.05 -12.25
C TYR A 133 21.01 -19.61 -12.04
N PHE A 134 21.73 -19.34 -10.97
CA PHE A 134 22.39 -18.05 -10.78
C PHE A 134 23.41 -17.80 -11.89
N SER A 135 24.28 -18.76 -12.17
CA SER A 135 25.30 -18.63 -13.23
C SER A 135 24.67 -18.39 -14.61
N LEU A 136 23.54 -19.05 -14.90
CA LEU A 136 22.80 -18.87 -16.15
C LEU A 136 22.08 -17.52 -16.25
N SER A 137 21.70 -16.92 -15.11
CA SER A 137 20.92 -15.68 -15.06
C SER A 137 21.76 -14.42 -14.77
N LEU A 138 22.99 -14.57 -14.27
CA LEU A 138 23.86 -13.48 -13.80
C LEU A 138 23.95 -12.31 -14.77
N ASN A 139 24.15 -12.60 -16.05
CA ASN A 139 24.34 -11.61 -17.12
C ASN A 139 23.10 -11.45 -18.01
N GLN A 140 21.91 -11.83 -17.52
CA GLN A 140 20.67 -11.69 -18.27
C GLN A 140 19.86 -10.49 -17.77
N GLU A 141 19.56 -9.58 -18.69
CA GLU A 141 18.59 -8.50 -18.50
C GLU A 141 17.26 -8.88 -19.19
N VAL A 142 16.15 -8.58 -18.53
CA VAL A 142 14.79 -8.86 -18.98
C VAL A 142 14.04 -7.54 -19.12
N LEU A 143 13.44 -7.32 -20.28
CA LEU A 143 12.45 -6.25 -20.48
C LEU A 143 11.07 -6.76 -20.02
N ILE A 144 10.49 -6.08 -19.03
CA ILE A 144 9.15 -6.37 -18.49
C ILE A 144 8.19 -5.34 -19.07
N ILE A 145 7.13 -5.83 -19.74
CA ILE A 145 6.01 -5.00 -20.20
C ILE A 145 4.77 -5.31 -19.36
N LYS A 146 4.21 -4.29 -18.71
CA LYS A 146 3.05 -4.41 -17.85
C LYS A 146 1.89 -3.60 -18.42
N SER A 147 0.79 -4.27 -18.73
CA SER A 147 -0.46 -3.59 -19.06
C SER A 147 -1.07 -2.96 -17.80
N PRO A 148 -1.83 -1.86 -17.96
CA PRO A 148 -2.62 -1.30 -16.86
C PRO A 148 -3.60 -2.31 -16.29
N SER A 149 -3.98 -2.14 -15.02
CA SER A 149 -5.04 -2.95 -14.39
C SER A 149 -6.44 -2.40 -14.64
N ASP A 150 -6.58 -1.10 -14.91
CA ASP A 150 -7.86 -0.47 -15.21
C ASP A 150 -8.34 -0.82 -16.63
N ILE A 151 -9.63 -1.15 -16.78
CA ILE A 151 -10.20 -1.61 -18.05
C ILE A 151 -10.13 -0.52 -19.13
N LYS A 152 -10.31 0.76 -18.78
CA LYS A 152 -10.23 1.85 -19.77
C LYS A 152 -8.79 2.06 -20.22
N GLU A 153 -7.85 2.03 -19.27
CA GLU A 153 -6.43 2.14 -19.60
C GLU A 153 -5.91 0.92 -20.35
N GLN A 154 -6.44 -0.29 -20.12
CA GLN A 154 -6.15 -1.48 -20.93
C GLN A 154 -6.62 -1.32 -22.37
N LYS A 155 -7.85 -0.81 -22.58
CA LYS A 155 -8.37 -0.53 -23.92
C LYS A 155 -7.47 0.46 -24.66
N LYS A 156 -7.03 1.53 -23.99
CA LYS A 156 -6.09 2.51 -24.54
C LYS A 156 -4.71 1.89 -24.83
N PHE A 157 -4.18 1.10 -23.91
CA PHE A 157 -2.91 0.39 -24.05
C PHE A 157 -2.91 -0.54 -25.26
N LEU A 158 -4.00 -1.30 -25.44
CA LEU A 158 -4.15 -2.23 -26.56
C LEU A 158 -4.41 -1.48 -27.86
N GLY A 159 -5.34 -0.50 -27.88
CA GLY A 159 -5.82 0.20 -29.08
C GLY A 159 -7.13 -0.35 -29.63
N TYR A 160 -7.77 -1.29 -28.91
CA TYR A 160 -9.05 -1.88 -29.29
C TYR A 160 -9.90 -2.21 -28.07
N GLU A 161 -11.19 -2.43 -28.29
CA GLU A 161 -12.10 -3.01 -27.32
C GLU A 161 -12.85 -4.21 -27.90
N TRP A 162 -13.44 -5.02 -27.02
CA TRP A 162 -14.27 -6.15 -27.43
C TRP A 162 -15.75 -5.78 -27.28
N SER A 163 -16.51 -5.91 -28.36
CA SER A 163 -17.96 -5.68 -28.36
C SER A 163 -18.72 -6.99 -28.36
N ASN A 164 -19.72 -7.10 -27.49
CA ASN A 164 -20.66 -8.22 -27.44
C ASN A 164 -22.05 -7.81 -27.95
N ARG A 165 -22.14 -6.67 -28.65
CA ARG A 165 -23.41 -6.15 -29.17
C ARG A 165 -23.79 -6.98 -30.40
N LYS A 166 -25.02 -7.52 -30.39
CA LYS A 166 -25.52 -8.36 -31.47
C LYS A 166 -25.52 -7.62 -32.82
N GLY A 167 -24.85 -8.18 -33.83
CA GLY A 167 -24.64 -7.56 -35.15
C GLY A 167 -23.40 -6.66 -35.26
N ASP A 168 -22.61 -6.57 -34.20
CA ASP A 168 -21.41 -5.74 -34.12
C ASP A 168 -20.40 -6.38 -33.13
N GLU A 169 -20.41 -7.72 -33.08
CA GLU A 169 -19.58 -8.52 -32.19
C GLU A 169 -18.12 -8.58 -32.65
N GLY A 170 -17.20 -8.59 -31.69
CA GLY A 170 -15.78 -8.83 -31.94
C GLY A 170 -14.88 -7.65 -31.58
N LEU A 171 -13.69 -7.64 -32.19
CA LEU A 171 -12.65 -6.65 -31.92
C LEU A 171 -12.96 -5.34 -32.65
N LYS A 172 -13.01 -4.23 -31.91
CA LYS A 172 -13.21 -2.89 -32.44
C LYS A 172 -12.00 -2.03 -32.17
N GLU A 173 -11.37 -1.56 -33.24
CA GLU A 173 -10.26 -0.62 -33.15
C GLU A 173 -10.76 0.72 -32.62
N LEU A 174 -10.01 1.33 -31.70
CA LEU A 174 -10.36 2.64 -31.14
C LEU A 174 -9.95 3.79 -32.05
N HIS A 175 -9.05 3.53 -33.00
CA HIS A 175 -8.44 4.50 -33.87
C HIS A 175 -8.29 3.92 -35.28
N GLU A 176 -8.59 4.73 -36.30
CA GLU A 176 -8.25 4.46 -37.70
C GLU A 176 -7.38 5.63 -38.22
N PRO A 177 -6.11 5.39 -38.60
CA PRO A 177 -5.39 4.12 -38.57
C PRO A 177 -5.07 3.64 -37.14
N TYR A 178 -4.88 2.33 -36.97
CA TYR A 178 -4.61 1.71 -35.67
C TYR A 178 -3.37 2.31 -34.98
N LEU A 179 -3.59 2.84 -33.78
CA LEU A 179 -2.57 3.49 -32.97
C LEU A 179 -2.78 3.18 -31.48
N SER A 180 -1.76 2.67 -30.80
CA SER A 180 -1.75 2.50 -29.35
C SER A 180 -0.36 2.75 -28.77
N PRO A 181 -0.18 2.76 -27.44
CA PRO A 181 1.15 2.69 -26.82
C PRO A 181 1.91 1.40 -27.19
N LEU A 182 1.19 0.30 -27.42
CA LEU A 182 1.78 -1.00 -27.76
C LEU A 182 2.28 -1.06 -29.20
N PHE A 183 1.50 -0.54 -30.17
CA PHE A 183 1.73 -0.75 -31.60
C PHE A 183 1.15 0.36 -32.48
N GLU A 184 1.77 0.59 -33.63
CA GLU A 184 1.28 1.48 -34.68
C GLU A 184 1.32 0.77 -36.03
N ARG A 185 0.16 0.64 -36.70
CA ARG A 185 0.06 -0.13 -37.95
C ARG A 185 0.75 0.56 -39.12
N GLY A 186 0.65 1.89 -39.19
CA GLY A 186 1.26 2.69 -40.27
C GLY A 186 2.79 2.80 -40.16
N ASN A 187 3.35 2.58 -38.96
CA ASN A 187 4.79 2.61 -38.72
C ASN A 187 5.20 1.57 -37.65
N PRO A 188 5.35 0.29 -38.03
CA PRO A 188 5.69 -0.78 -37.10
C PRO A 188 7.05 -0.62 -36.41
N GLN A 189 7.93 0.24 -36.92
CA GLN A 189 9.27 0.52 -36.38
C GLN A 189 9.32 1.80 -35.54
N ASN A 190 8.17 2.38 -35.20
CA ASN A 190 8.14 3.59 -34.38
C ASN A 190 8.79 3.35 -33.01
N GLU A 191 9.86 4.10 -32.72
CA GLU A 191 10.64 3.96 -31.48
C GLU A 191 9.88 4.38 -30.21
N THR A 192 8.76 5.10 -30.38
CA THR A 192 7.86 5.50 -29.29
C THR A 192 6.83 4.41 -28.94
N LYS A 193 6.96 3.20 -29.49
CA LYS A 193 6.02 2.08 -29.28
C LYS A 193 6.69 0.90 -28.60
N LEU A 194 5.94 0.21 -27.75
CA LEU A 194 6.47 -0.92 -26.96
C LEU A 194 6.87 -2.11 -27.84
N ASN A 195 6.22 -2.34 -28.99
CA ASN A 195 6.61 -3.42 -29.91
C ASN A 195 8.05 -3.24 -30.42
N THR A 196 8.47 -2.00 -30.70
CA THR A 196 9.84 -1.70 -31.11
C THR A 196 10.82 -1.95 -29.96
N LEU A 197 10.45 -1.60 -28.71
CA LEU A 197 11.27 -1.94 -27.53
C LEU A 197 11.40 -3.46 -27.34
N ILE A 198 10.31 -4.21 -27.48
CA ILE A 198 10.31 -5.69 -27.39
C ILE A 198 11.24 -6.27 -28.47
N CYS A 199 11.17 -5.77 -29.70
CA CYS A 199 12.04 -6.20 -30.79
C CYS A 199 13.52 -5.89 -30.49
N LYS A 200 13.85 -4.66 -30.10
CA LYS A 200 15.22 -4.26 -29.74
C LYS A 200 15.76 -5.06 -28.54
N ALA A 201 14.93 -5.34 -27.53
CA ALA A 201 15.31 -6.17 -26.40
C ALA A 201 15.59 -7.62 -26.83
N PHE A 202 14.71 -8.20 -27.66
CA PHE A 202 14.89 -9.55 -28.22
C PHE A 202 16.17 -9.67 -29.07
N LEU A 203 16.52 -8.62 -29.81
CA LEU A 203 17.74 -8.53 -30.62
C LEU A 203 18.98 -8.07 -29.83
N LYS A 204 18.85 -7.79 -28.52
CA LYS A 204 19.92 -7.26 -27.65
C LYS A 204 20.53 -5.94 -28.13
N THR A 205 19.74 -5.09 -28.76
CA THR A 205 20.14 -3.76 -29.25
C THR A 205 19.48 -2.62 -28.47
N LEU A 206 18.69 -2.93 -27.44
CA LEU A 206 18.00 -1.94 -26.62
C LEU A 206 18.93 -1.32 -25.57
N SER A 207 19.26 -0.03 -25.72
CA SER A 207 19.97 0.76 -24.72
C SER A 207 19.05 1.20 -23.56
N ASP A 208 18.19 2.18 -23.79
CA ASP A 208 17.35 2.80 -22.77
C ASP A 208 15.85 2.71 -23.09
N ILE A 209 15.02 2.78 -22.05
CA ILE A 209 13.56 2.90 -22.19
C ILE A 209 13.20 4.39 -22.26
N PRO A 210 12.58 4.87 -23.36
CA PRO A 210 12.09 6.25 -23.46
C PRO A 210 11.19 6.62 -22.29
N LYS A 211 11.30 7.85 -21.78
CA LYS A 211 10.54 8.33 -20.60
C LYS A 211 9.03 8.06 -20.71
N ASP A 212 8.45 8.30 -21.88
CA ASP A 212 7.01 8.13 -22.12
C ASP A 212 6.54 6.67 -22.04
N LEU A 213 7.46 5.71 -22.10
CA LEU A 213 7.18 4.28 -22.05
C LEU A 213 7.53 3.64 -20.70
N GLN A 214 8.18 4.37 -19.79
CA GLN A 214 8.55 3.86 -18.47
C GLN A 214 7.34 3.52 -17.59
N GLY A 215 6.17 4.11 -17.87
CA GLY A 215 4.92 3.73 -17.21
C GLY A 215 4.43 2.32 -17.55
N TYR A 216 4.91 1.73 -18.65
CA TYR A 216 4.51 0.40 -19.12
C TYR A 216 5.67 -0.59 -19.22
N ALA A 217 6.92 -0.11 -19.28
CA ALA A 217 8.10 -0.91 -19.52
C ALA A 217 9.18 -0.65 -18.46
N SER A 218 9.80 -1.73 -17.99
CA SER A 218 10.96 -1.66 -17.10
C SER A 218 12.01 -2.72 -17.46
N LYS A 219 13.27 -2.48 -17.10
CA LYS A 219 14.35 -3.47 -17.19
C LYS A 219 14.62 -4.07 -15.82
N ALA A 220 14.98 -5.34 -15.79
CA ALA A 220 15.34 -6.05 -14.57
C ALA A 220 16.43 -7.08 -14.85
N ARG A 221 17.33 -7.32 -13.89
CA ARG A 221 18.25 -8.45 -13.97
C ARG A 221 17.49 -9.73 -13.62
N LEU A 222 17.70 -10.80 -14.37
CA LEU A 222 17.00 -12.07 -14.14
C LEU A 222 17.33 -12.64 -12.74
N ILE A 223 18.54 -12.43 -12.23
CA ILE A 223 18.91 -12.80 -10.85
C ILE A 223 18.02 -12.14 -9.79
N ASP A 224 17.56 -10.92 -10.04
CA ASP A 224 16.68 -10.19 -9.10
C ASP A 224 15.22 -10.64 -9.25
N MET A 225 14.90 -11.43 -10.27
CA MET A 225 13.56 -11.97 -10.52
C MET A 225 13.41 -13.38 -9.96
N MET A 226 14.46 -13.99 -9.41
CA MET A 226 14.43 -15.34 -8.83
C MET A 226 14.78 -15.29 -7.34
N ASP A 227 14.21 -16.21 -6.55
CA ASP A 227 14.44 -16.30 -5.11
C ASP A 227 15.49 -17.38 -4.81
N PHE A 228 16.71 -16.94 -4.48
CA PHE A 228 17.80 -17.83 -4.08
C PHE A 228 17.92 -17.98 -2.56
N GLU A 229 17.12 -17.28 -1.75
CA GLU A 229 17.21 -17.31 -0.30
C GLU A 229 16.41 -18.46 0.30
N LYS A 230 15.22 -18.75 -0.24
CA LYS A 230 14.35 -19.84 0.25
C LYS A 230 15.01 -21.21 0.16
N VAL A 231 14.75 -22.06 1.15
CA VAL A 231 15.24 -23.46 1.15
C VAL A 231 14.77 -24.23 -0.11
N GLU A 232 13.49 -24.11 -0.47
CA GLU A 232 12.97 -24.69 -1.71
C GLU A 232 13.27 -23.78 -2.90
N PHE A 233 14.03 -24.28 -3.88
CA PHE A 233 14.34 -23.56 -5.10
C PHE A 233 13.39 -23.96 -6.25
N ASN A 234 12.23 -23.31 -6.28
CA ASN A 234 11.16 -23.61 -7.25
C ASN A 234 11.36 -23.00 -8.65
N LYS A 235 12.46 -22.25 -8.86
CA LYS A 235 12.83 -21.63 -10.14
C LYS A 235 11.78 -20.65 -10.70
N ALA A 236 10.86 -20.17 -9.86
CA ALA A 236 9.84 -19.22 -10.28
C ALA A 236 10.48 -17.86 -10.62
N ILE A 237 10.01 -17.26 -11.72
CA ILE A 237 10.41 -15.92 -12.16
C ILE A 237 9.33 -14.92 -11.71
N SER A 238 9.70 -14.02 -10.81
CA SER A 238 8.88 -12.89 -10.36
C SER A 238 8.96 -11.74 -11.36
N LEU A 239 7.81 -11.24 -11.81
CA LEU A 239 7.73 -10.00 -12.59
C LEU A 239 7.84 -8.72 -11.73
N ASN A 240 8.02 -8.87 -10.42
CA ASN A 240 8.37 -7.81 -9.48
C ASN A 240 9.78 -8.14 -8.94
N PRO A 241 10.85 -7.68 -9.61
CA PRO A 241 12.22 -7.96 -9.20
C PRO A 241 12.51 -7.41 -7.81
N SER A 242 13.22 -8.18 -7.01
CA SER A 242 13.69 -7.83 -5.67
C SER A 242 14.35 -6.44 -5.69
N ASN A 243 15.23 -6.16 -6.65
CA ASN A 243 15.96 -4.89 -6.71
C ASN A 243 15.30 -3.75 -7.49
N SER A 244 14.10 -3.88 -8.08
CA SER A 244 13.50 -2.72 -8.77
C SER A 244 12.80 -1.74 -7.82
N MET A 245 12.59 -2.13 -6.55
CA MET A 245 12.03 -1.29 -5.47
C MET A 245 12.48 -1.69 -4.03
N GLN A 246 13.19 -2.81 -3.79
CA GLN A 246 13.61 -3.16 -2.41
C GLN A 246 14.89 -2.43 -1.96
N SER A 247 15.67 -1.84 -2.86
CA SER A 247 16.89 -1.12 -2.47
C SER A 247 16.62 0.14 -1.65
N GLU A 248 15.39 0.69 -1.67
CA GLU A 248 15.05 1.86 -0.85
C GLU A 248 14.40 1.51 0.51
N MET A 249 13.89 0.29 0.68
CA MET A 249 13.16 -0.08 1.91
C MET A 249 13.83 -1.25 2.60
N SER A 250 15.07 -1.04 3.04
CA SER A 250 15.73 -1.93 3.99
C SER A 250 15.01 -1.91 5.34
N ASN A 251 15.16 -2.98 6.12
CA ASN A 251 14.70 -3.00 7.51
C ASN A 251 15.24 -1.74 8.24
N PRO A 252 14.38 -0.84 8.77
CA PRO A 252 14.80 0.43 9.37
C PRO A 252 15.65 0.24 10.63
N PHE A 253 15.67 -0.97 11.20
CA PHE A 253 16.46 -1.32 12.36
C PHE A 253 17.80 -1.99 12.03
N ALA A 254 18.19 -2.07 10.75
CA ALA A 254 19.46 -2.69 10.34
C ALA A 254 20.70 -2.15 11.09
N ASN A 255 20.65 -0.88 11.52
CA ASN A 255 21.72 -0.21 12.27
C ASN A 255 21.40 -0.06 13.77
N SER A 256 20.50 -0.87 14.33
CA SER A 256 20.22 -0.84 15.76
C SER A 256 21.47 -1.22 16.57
N LYS A 257 21.63 -0.61 17.75
CA LYS A 257 22.68 -0.99 18.71
C LYS A 257 22.39 -2.30 19.45
N TYR A 258 21.21 -2.88 19.26
CA TYR A 258 20.81 -4.18 19.81
C TYR A 258 20.73 -5.22 18.70
N GLU A 259 20.94 -6.48 19.07
CA GLU A 259 20.81 -7.61 18.15
C GLU A 259 19.40 -7.69 17.56
N LEU A 260 19.34 -8.00 16.26
CA LEU A 260 18.10 -8.23 15.56
C LEU A 260 17.75 -9.72 15.57
N VAL A 261 16.61 -10.05 16.16
CA VAL A 261 16.08 -11.42 16.25
C VAL A 261 14.88 -11.58 15.33
N ARG A 262 14.66 -12.77 14.76
CA ARG A 262 13.41 -13.03 14.01
C ARG A 262 12.25 -13.02 14.98
N LEU A 263 11.09 -12.51 14.55
CA LEU A 263 9.88 -12.52 15.38
C LEU A 263 9.58 -13.92 15.91
N VAL A 264 9.70 -14.95 15.07
CA VAL A 264 9.42 -16.35 15.46
C VAL A 264 10.36 -16.90 16.54
N GLU A 265 11.52 -16.30 16.75
CA GLU A 265 12.51 -16.73 17.75
C GLU A 265 12.24 -16.14 19.14
N ILE A 266 11.31 -15.17 19.26
CA ILE A 266 10.94 -14.58 20.54
C ILE A 266 10.16 -15.59 21.37
N GLU A 267 10.62 -15.82 22.59
CA GLU A 267 10.02 -16.80 23.49
C GLU A 267 8.51 -16.55 23.72
N ASN A 268 7.71 -17.61 23.68
CA ASN A 268 6.26 -17.59 23.90
C ASN A 268 5.42 -16.76 22.91
N ILE A 269 6.01 -16.31 21.79
CA ILE A 269 5.28 -15.64 20.72
C ILE A 269 4.39 -16.64 19.97
N LYS A 270 3.16 -16.20 19.63
CA LYS A 270 2.22 -16.96 18.80
C LYS A 270 1.91 -16.17 17.55
N ILE A 271 2.39 -16.64 16.41
CA ILE A 271 2.09 -16.08 15.09
C ILE A 271 1.11 -17.01 14.40
N GLN A 272 -0.10 -16.54 14.11
CA GLN A 272 -1.19 -17.39 13.63
C GLN A 272 -2.03 -16.69 12.57
N LYS A 273 -2.40 -17.39 11.50
CA LYS A 273 -3.36 -16.89 10.52
C LYS A 273 -4.79 -16.86 11.10
N GLY A 274 -5.57 -15.85 10.72
CA GLY A 274 -6.99 -15.78 11.02
C GLY A 274 -7.82 -16.87 10.34
N GLN A 275 -9.10 -16.96 10.70
CA GLN A 275 -10.06 -17.92 10.18
C GLN A 275 -11.05 -17.22 9.26
N ASN A 276 -11.20 -17.71 8.03
CA ASN A 276 -12.06 -17.04 7.06
C ASN A 276 -13.54 -17.06 7.51
N ILE A 277 -14.14 -15.88 7.55
CA ILE A 277 -15.59 -15.68 7.69
C ILE A 277 -16.01 -14.59 6.71
N THR A 278 -17.20 -14.71 6.13
CA THR A 278 -17.81 -13.66 5.30
C THR A 278 -18.95 -12.98 6.04
N GLN A 279 -19.29 -11.74 5.67
CA GLN A 279 -20.37 -10.99 6.31
C GLN A 279 -21.72 -11.73 6.27
N LYS A 280 -21.98 -12.51 5.21
CA LYS A 280 -23.21 -13.32 5.08
C LYS A 280 -23.32 -14.43 6.12
N LEU A 281 -22.19 -14.92 6.61
CA LEU A 281 -22.11 -15.99 7.63
C LEU A 281 -21.98 -15.42 9.05
N ALA A 282 -21.77 -14.10 9.19
CA ALA A 282 -21.65 -13.46 10.47
C ALA A 282 -23.02 -13.39 11.17
N LYS A 283 -23.06 -13.87 12.40
CA LYS A 283 -24.20 -13.74 13.31
C LYS A 283 -24.16 -12.40 14.03
N ILE A 284 -25.33 -11.85 14.36
CA ILE A 284 -25.50 -10.59 15.10
C ILE A 284 -24.77 -10.69 16.44
N GLY A 285 -23.89 -9.73 16.71
CA GLY A 285 -23.12 -9.61 17.93
C GLY A 285 -22.28 -8.34 17.93
N ASN A 286 -21.36 -8.21 18.89
CA ASN A 286 -20.54 -7.02 19.10
C ASN A 286 -19.03 -7.27 18.94
N ILE A 287 -18.60 -8.48 18.58
CA ILE A 287 -17.19 -8.80 18.33
C ILE A 287 -16.76 -8.28 16.96
N LYS A 288 -15.68 -7.53 16.91
CA LYS A 288 -15.15 -6.98 15.65
C LYS A 288 -14.47 -8.06 14.80
N VAL A 289 -14.86 -8.15 13.53
CA VAL A 289 -14.22 -9.04 12.54
C VAL A 289 -13.13 -8.27 11.81
N VAL A 290 -11.89 -8.69 11.97
CA VAL A 290 -10.70 -8.04 11.39
C VAL A 290 -10.25 -8.80 10.14
N ALA A 291 -10.34 -8.15 8.98
CA ALA A 291 -9.96 -8.70 7.68
C ALA A 291 -8.77 -7.91 7.08
N GLY A 292 -8.61 -7.87 5.75
CA GLY A 292 -7.52 -7.15 5.07
C GLY A 292 -7.61 -5.61 5.07
N GLY A 293 -8.44 -5.02 5.93
CA GLY A 293 -8.63 -3.56 6.06
C GLY A 293 -7.63 -2.90 7.00
N LYS A 294 -7.77 -1.58 7.22
CA LYS A 294 -7.07 -0.86 8.32
C LYS A 294 -7.80 -1.00 9.67
N ASP A 295 -9.10 -1.25 9.60
CA ASP A 295 -10.01 -1.40 10.73
C ASP A 295 -10.90 -2.65 10.53
N TYR A 296 -11.82 -2.91 11.45
CA TYR A 296 -12.77 -4.03 11.36
C TYR A 296 -13.72 -3.88 10.17
N ALA A 297 -14.14 -5.01 9.61
CA ALA A 297 -15.01 -5.03 8.43
C ALA A 297 -16.51 -5.05 8.81
N TYR A 298 -16.87 -5.78 9.87
CA TYR A 298 -18.22 -5.94 10.39
C TYR A 298 -18.17 -6.62 11.77
N PHE A 299 -19.33 -6.84 12.40
CA PHE A 299 -19.44 -7.50 13.69
C PHE A 299 -19.85 -8.98 13.57
N HIS A 300 -19.47 -9.75 14.58
CA HIS A 300 -19.85 -11.13 14.81
C HIS A 300 -20.18 -11.35 16.30
N ASN A 301 -20.69 -12.53 16.67
CA ASN A 301 -21.04 -12.87 18.05
C ASN A 301 -19.96 -13.68 18.77
N ASP A 302 -18.94 -14.15 18.05
CA ASP A 302 -17.87 -14.98 18.59
C ASP A 302 -16.50 -14.38 18.26
N PHE A 303 -15.50 -14.70 19.07
CA PHE A 303 -14.12 -14.24 18.94
C PHE A 303 -13.19 -15.44 18.77
N ASN A 304 -12.08 -15.26 18.06
CA ASN A 304 -11.04 -16.29 17.95
C ASN A 304 -9.66 -15.82 18.43
N ARG A 305 -9.55 -14.55 18.86
CA ARG A 305 -8.37 -13.99 19.53
C ARG A 305 -8.79 -13.17 20.74
N ASN A 306 -8.01 -13.28 21.81
CA ASN A 306 -8.18 -12.45 22.99
C ASN A 306 -7.66 -11.03 22.73
N GLU A 307 -7.92 -10.14 23.69
CA GLU A 307 -7.34 -8.81 23.78
C GLU A 307 -5.80 -8.81 23.72
N ASN A 308 -5.24 -7.62 23.49
CA ASN A 308 -3.81 -7.35 23.34
C ASN A 308 -3.17 -8.16 22.20
N THR A 309 -3.88 -8.24 21.08
CA THR A 309 -3.44 -8.96 19.87
C THR A 309 -3.03 -7.97 18.79
N ILE A 310 -1.83 -8.15 18.24
CA ILE A 310 -1.39 -7.45 17.04
C ILE A 310 -2.00 -8.16 15.82
N THR A 311 -2.49 -7.39 14.85
CA THR A 311 -2.91 -7.91 13.54
C THR A 311 -2.10 -7.26 12.43
N ILE A 312 -1.69 -8.07 11.46
CA ILE A 312 -1.10 -7.62 10.20
C ILE A 312 -2.03 -8.05 9.06
N SER A 313 -2.57 -7.09 8.32
CA SER A 313 -3.52 -7.37 7.23
C SER A 313 -2.86 -8.26 6.17
N ALA A 314 -3.51 -9.38 5.84
CA ALA A 314 -2.87 -10.40 5.01
C ALA A 314 -2.96 -10.06 3.52
N SER A 315 -4.08 -9.49 3.06
CA SER A 315 -4.34 -9.27 1.64
C SER A 315 -4.92 -7.89 1.30
N GLY A 316 -4.88 -7.55 0.01
CA GLY A 316 -5.53 -6.36 -0.55
C GLY A 316 -4.66 -5.11 -0.46
N ALA A 317 -5.23 -3.94 -0.77
CA ALA A 317 -4.48 -2.68 -0.84
C ALA A 317 -3.78 -2.28 0.47
N ASN A 318 -4.15 -2.89 1.61
CA ASN A 318 -3.54 -2.66 2.92
C ASN A 318 -2.71 -3.86 3.41
N ALA A 319 -2.33 -4.81 2.54
CA ALA A 319 -1.50 -5.95 2.93
C ALA A 319 -0.21 -5.46 3.63
N GLY A 320 0.06 -5.95 4.84
CA GLY A 320 1.16 -5.50 5.70
C GLY A 320 0.79 -4.40 6.70
N TYR A 321 -0.44 -3.89 6.73
CA TYR A 321 -0.87 -2.89 7.71
C TYR A 321 -0.91 -3.48 9.13
N VAL A 322 -0.25 -2.79 10.09
CA VAL A 322 -0.11 -3.24 11.48
C VAL A 322 -1.11 -2.52 12.37
N ASN A 323 -1.84 -3.27 13.19
CA ASN A 323 -2.81 -2.73 14.17
C ASN A 323 -2.72 -3.47 15.52
N PHE A 324 -3.18 -2.86 16.60
CA PHE A 324 -3.19 -3.42 17.95
C PHE A 324 -4.59 -3.37 18.57
N TRP A 325 -5.11 -4.54 18.93
CA TRP A 325 -6.46 -4.68 19.46
C TRP A 325 -6.42 -4.91 20.97
N LYS A 326 -6.93 -3.94 21.74
CA LYS A 326 -7.08 -4.03 23.21
C LYS A 326 -8.34 -4.80 23.66
N GLU A 327 -9.12 -5.29 22.71
CA GLU A 327 -10.37 -6.02 22.91
C GLU A 327 -10.31 -7.38 22.20
N LYS A 328 -11.24 -8.27 22.52
CA LYS A 328 -11.40 -9.55 21.82
C LYS A 328 -11.85 -9.32 20.37
N ILE A 329 -11.26 -10.08 19.45
CA ILE A 329 -11.56 -9.95 18.01
C ILE A 329 -11.79 -11.30 17.36
N PHE A 330 -12.46 -11.26 16.21
CA PHE A 330 -12.46 -12.35 15.27
C PHE A 330 -11.49 -12.03 14.12
N ALA A 331 -10.30 -12.60 14.15
CA ALA A 331 -9.31 -12.48 13.09
C ALA A 331 -9.73 -13.33 11.88
N SER A 332 -9.93 -12.69 10.73
CA SER A 332 -10.30 -13.31 9.45
C SER A 332 -9.14 -13.27 8.46
N ASP A 333 -9.06 -12.26 7.60
CA ASP A 333 -8.00 -12.11 6.59
C ASP A 333 -6.82 -11.27 7.11
N CYS A 334 -6.21 -11.73 8.20
CA CYS A 334 -5.01 -11.16 8.80
C CYS A 334 -4.13 -12.24 9.44
N THR A 335 -2.86 -11.92 9.66
CA THR A 335 -1.98 -12.66 10.55
C THR A 335 -1.98 -12.00 11.92
N THR A 336 -2.05 -12.79 12.97
CA THR A 336 -2.11 -12.34 14.36
C THR A 336 -0.82 -12.66 15.08
N ILE A 337 -0.37 -11.76 15.95
CA ILE A 337 0.76 -11.95 16.85
C ILE A 337 0.25 -11.72 18.28
N ASN A 338 0.46 -12.70 19.15
CA ASN A 338 0.09 -12.63 20.55
C ASN A 338 1.23 -13.15 21.44
N LEU A 339 1.40 -12.54 22.61
CA LEU A 339 2.41 -12.93 23.60
C LEU A 339 1.85 -12.57 25.00
N PRO A 340 2.00 -13.42 26.04
CA PRO A 340 1.37 -13.20 27.36
C PRO A 340 1.78 -11.92 28.09
N ASN A 341 3.04 -11.50 27.96
CA ASN A 341 3.57 -10.29 28.58
C ASN A 341 3.12 -9.04 27.80
N LEU A 342 2.22 -8.27 28.42
CA LEU A 342 1.64 -7.05 27.85
C LEU A 342 2.68 -6.03 27.41
N LYS A 343 3.72 -5.78 28.21
CA LYS A 343 4.74 -4.76 27.89
C LYS A 343 5.61 -5.20 26.71
N VAL A 344 5.91 -6.50 26.61
CA VAL A 344 6.66 -7.03 25.46
C VAL A 344 5.82 -6.97 24.18
N ILE A 345 4.54 -7.38 24.21
CA ILE A 345 3.69 -7.30 23.00
C ILE A 345 3.43 -5.85 22.57
N GLN A 346 3.30 -4.91 23.52
CA GLN A 346 3.21 -3.48 23.20
C GLN A 346 4.50 -2.94 22.57
N PHE A 347 5.67 -3.35 23.08
CA PHE A 347 6.95 -3.00 22.46
C PHE A 347 7.03 -3.53 21.03
N ILE A 348 6.72 -4.81 20.81
CA ILE A 348 6.69 -5.44 19.48
C ILE A 348 5.74 -4.67 18.55
N TYR A 349 4.57 -4.27 19.03
CA TYR A 349 3.63 -3.46 18.26
C TYR A 349 4.27 -2.16 17.77
N TYR A 350 4.90 -1.37 18.65
CA TYR A 350 5.51 -0.10 18.25
C TYR A 350 6.63 -0.29 17.22
N VAL A 351 7.47 -1.31 17.40
CA VAL A 351 8.53 -1.65 16.45
C VAL A 351 7.96 -2.05 15.10
N LEU A 352 6.96 -2.93 15.06
CA LEU A 352 6.31 -3.34 13.81
C LEU A 352 5.55 -2.20 13.14
N LYS A 353 4.96 -1.30 13.92
CA LYS A 353 4.27 -0.12 13.40
C LYS A 353 5.24 0.84 12.70
N CYS A 354 6.41 1.07 13.29
CA CYS A 354 7.50 1.81 12.66
C CYS A 354 8.06 1.08 11.42
N ASN A 355 8.05 -0.25 11.43
CA ASN A 355 8.46 -1.09 10.30
C ASN A 355 7.37 -1.27 9.22
N GLN A 356 6.20 -0.66 9.37
CA GLN A 356 5.02 -1.00 8.56
C GLN A 356 5.28 -0.83 7.05
N LYS A 357 6.03 0.20 6.63
CA LYS A 357 6.36 0.42 5.21
C LYS A 357 7.14 -0.75 4.61
N TYR A 358 8.16 -1.24 5.32
CA TYR A 358 8.90 -2.44 4.93
C TYR A 358 7.99 -3.67 4.90
N ILE A 359 7.14 -3.88 5.91
CA ILE A 359 6.21 -5.02 5.94
C ILE A 359 5.26 -4.99 4.74
N MET A 360 4.73 -3.82 4.39
CA MET A 360 3.88 -3.63 3.21
C MET A 360 4.66 -3.90 1.90
N SER A 361 5.96 -3.66 1.86
CA SER A 361 6.82 -3.97 0.70
C SER A 361 7.01 -5.48 0.46
N LEU A 362 6.77 -6.31 1.48
CA LEU A 362 6.80 -7.77 1.35
C LEU A 362 5.58 -8.32 0.58
N ALA A 363 4.57 -7.48 0.36
CA ALA A 363 3.34 -7.89 -0.28
C ALA A 363 3.58 -8.26 -1.75
N ARG A 364 3.16 -9.47 -2.14
CA ARG A 364 3.33 -10.01 -3.50
C ARG A 364 2.02 -10.54 -4.06
N GLY A 365 1.89 -10.52 -5.39
CA GLY A 365 0.69 -10.98 -6.10
C GLY A 365 0.15 -9.92 -7.07
N ALA A 366 -0.14 -10.33 -8.31
CA ALA A 366 -0.51 -9.40 -9.39
C ALA A 366 -1.95 -8.87 -9.30
N ALA A 367 -2.90 -9.71 -8.88
CA ALA A 367 -4.33 -9.33 -8.77
C ALA A 367 -4.70 -8.82 -7.37
N GLN A 368 -4.15 -9.45 -6.33
CA GLN A 368 -4.34 -9.08 -4.94
C GLN A 368 -2.99 -9.29 -4.23
N PRO A 369 -2.35 -8.21 -3.73
CA PRO A 369 -1.10 -8.33 -3.01
C PRO A 369 -1.34 -9.02 -1.66
N HIS A 370 -0.38 -9.84 -1.24
CA HIS A 370 -0.46 -10.64 -0.01
C HIS A 370 0.86 -10.64 0.75
N VAL A 371 0.79 -10.46 2.07
CA VAL A 371 1.89 -10.70 3.01
C VAL A 371 1.61 -12.01 3.73
N TYR A 372 2.51 -12.99 3.59
CA TYR A 372 2.31 -14.33 4.13
C TYR A 372 2.80 -14.42 5.58
N PRO A 373 2.24 -15.33 6.40
CA PRO A 373 2.71 -15.54 7.78
C PRO A 373 4.22 -15.81 7.88
N LYS A 374 4.79 -16.57 6.95
CA LYS A 374 6.25 -16.81 6.90
C LYS A 374 7.07 -15.54 6.68
N ASP A 375 6.54 -14.58 5.92
CA ASP A 375 7.22 -13.30 5.73
C ASP A 375 7.26 -12.53 7.06
N ILE A 376 6.18 -12.63 7.86
CA ILE A 376 6.05 -12.01 9.19
C ILE A 376 6.96 -12.71 10.21
N GLU A 377 6.95 -14.05 10.25
CA GLU A 377 7.81 -14.86 11.12
C GLU A 377 9.30 -14.49 10.98
N ASN A 378 9.73 -14.17 9.76
CA ASN A 378 11.11 -13.82 9.41
C ASN A 378 11.45 -12.33 9.57
N ILE A 379 10.51 -11.47 9.97
CA ILE A 379 10.82 -10.06 10.26
C ILE A 379 11.81 -10.03 11.42
N LYS A 380 12.96 -9.38 11.18
CA LYS A 380 13.96 -9.15 12.22
C LYS A 380 13.66 -7.85 12.97
N ILE A 381 13.61 -7.91 14.30
CA ILE A 381 13.39 -6.75 15.16
C ILE A 381 14.48 -6.64 16.24
N PRO A 382 14.82 -5.43 16.70
CA PRO A 382 15.74 -5.27 17.82
C PRO A 382 15.09 -5.77 19.11
N LEU A 383 15.83 -6.52 19.90
CA LEU A 383 15.37 -7.04 21.19
C LEU A 383 16.24 -6.50 22.34
N PRO A 384 16.02 -5.25 22.78
CA PRO A 384 16.74 -4.69 23.91
C PRO A 384 16.34 -5.37 25.24
N PRO A 385 17.08 -5.16 26.34
CA PRO A 385 16.69 -5.67 27.67
C PRO A 385 15.27 -5.25 28.07
N LEU A 386 14.59 -6.09 28.84
CA LEU A 386 13.18 -5.90 29.23
C LEU A 386 12.90 -4.52 29.85
N GLU A 387 13.83 -3.99 30.64
CA GLU A 387 13.68 -2.65 31.24
C GLU A 387 13.65 -1.53 30.18
N ILE A 388 14.45 -1.64 29.12
CA ILE A 388 14.41 -0.70 27.99
C ILE A 388 13.11 -0.85 27.20
N GLN A 389 12.64 -2.09 26.98
CA GLN A 389 11.33 -2.32 26.34
C GLN A 389 10.21 -1.63 27.12
N LYS A 390 10.20 -1.74 28.45
CA LYS A 390 9.22 -1.07 29.33
C LYS A 390 9.32 0.45 29.26
N GLN A 391 10.53 1.02 29.22
CA GLN A 391 10.74 2.47 29.08
C GLN A 391 10.20 3.01 27.76
N ILE A 392 10.50 2.32 26.64
CA ILE A 392 9.96 2.66 25.32
C ILE A 392 8.44 2.66 25.36
N VAL A 393 7.84 1.59 25.89
CA VAL A 393 6.37 1.47 25.98
C VAL A 393 5.79 2.59 26.84
N ALA A 394 6.38 2.91 27.98
CA ALA A 394 5.89 3.97 28.86
C ALA A 394 5.94 5.37 28.20
N GLU A 395 6.98 5.69 27.43
CA GLU A 395 7.04 6.94 26.66
C GLU A 395 6.01 6.94 25.51
N CYS A 396 5.91 5.85 24.74
CA CYS A 396 4.93 5.73 23.67
C CYS A 396 3.48 5.75 24.16
N GLU A 397 3.19 5.20 25.34
CA GLU A 397 1.85 5.24 25.98
C GLU A 397 1.45 6.67 26.32
N LYS A 398 2.37 7.52 26.79
CA LYS A 398 2.10 8.95 27.04
C LYS A 398 1.75 9.69 25.75
N VAL A 399 2.48 9.43 24.67
CA VAL A 399 2.20 10.02 23.35
C VAL A 399 0.85 9.52 22.82
N GLU A 400 0.54 8.24 23.02
CA GLU A 400 -0.74 7.63 22.65
C GLU A 400 -1.91 8.22 23.43
N GLU A 401 -1.76 8.51 24.72
CA GLU A 401 -2.77 9.18 25.53
C GLU A 401 -3.09 10.58 25.00
N GLN A 402 -2.06 11.38 24.70
CA GLN A 402 -2.21 12.70 24.10
C GLN A 402 -2.90 12.63 22.73
N TYR A 403 -2.48 11.68 21.89
CA TYR A 403 -3.10 11.43 20.58
C TYR A 403 -4.61 11.14 20.73
N ASN A 404 -4.97 10.25 21.66
CA ASN A 404 -6.37 9.89 21.90
C ASN A 404 -7.19 11.07 22.43
N THR A 405 -6.66 11.86 23.35
CA THR A 405 -7.33 13.07 23.86
C THR A 405 -7.58 14.08 22.74
N LEU A 406 -6.58 14.38 21.90
CA LEU A 406 -6.74 15.31 20.78
C LEU A 406 -7.72 14.78 19.72
N SER A 407 -7.66 13.48 19.41
CA SER A 407 -8.59 12.83 18.48
C SER A 407 -10.04 12.89 18.99
N LEU A 408 -10.26 12.67 20.30
CA LEU A 408 -11.57 12.86 20.92
C LEU A 408 -12.03 14.32 20.84
N SER A 409 -11.16 15.28 21.16
CA SER A 409 -11.49 16.69 21.03
C SER A 409 -11.86 17.09 19.61
N ILE A 410 -11.16 16.59 18.57
CA ILE A 410 -11.54 16.83 17.17
C ILE A 410 -12.97 16.36 16.90
N LYS A 411 -13.33 15.17 17.38
CA LYS A 411 -14.69 14.63 17.24
C LYS A 411 -15.71 15.49 17.98
N GLU A 412 -15.37 15.98 19.18
CA GLU A 412 -16.22 16.92 19.92
C GLU A 412 -16.43 18.22 19.15
N TYR A 413 -15.38 18.84 18.59
CA TYR A 413 -15.49 20.05 17.78
C TYR A 413 -16.38 19.85 16.54
N GLN A 414 -16.26 18.72 15.86
CA GLN A 414 -17.13 18.38 14.73
C GLN A 414 -18.59 18.25 15.15
N ASN A 415 -18.83 17.65 16.33
CA ASN A 415 -20.17 17.55 16.89
C ASN A 415 -20.74 18.91 17.33
N LEU A 416 -19.90 19.83 17.83
CA LEU A 416 -20.31 21.19 18.19
C LEU A 416 -20.86 21.95 16.97
N ILE A 417 -20.19 21.84 15.81
CA ILE A 417 -20.68 22.45 14.55
C ILE A 417 -22.07 21.90 14.21
N LYS A 418 -22.23 20.58 14.21
CA LYS A 418 -23.51 19.93 13.89
C LYS A 418 -24.62 20.36 14.84
N ALA A 419 -24.34 20.36 16.13
CA ALA A 419 -25.33 20.72 17.13
C ALA A 419 -25.75 22.18 17.03
N MET A 420 -24.81 23.10 16.77
CA MET A 420 -25.13 24.50 16.49
C MET A 420 -26.05 24.63 15.28
N LEU A 421 -25.70 23.99 14.15
CA LEU A 421 -26.52 24.02 12.93
C LEU A 421 -27.92 23.42 13.16
N GLN A 422 -28.03 22.36 13.96
CA GLN A 422 -29.30 21.72 14.30
C GLN A 422 -30.17 22.64 15.18
N LYS A 423 -29.57 23.29 16.19
CA LYS A 423 -30.31 24.20 17.10
C LYS A 423 -30.73 25.49 16.41
N CYS A 424 -29.96 25.96 15.44
CA CYS A 424 -30.36 27.00 14.50
C CYS A 424 -31.43 26.50 13.49
N GLY A 425 -31.88 25.25 13.55
CA GLY A 425 -32.90 24.72 12.63
C GLY A 425 -32.42 24.57 11.18
N ILE A 426 -31.13 24.70 10.91
CA ILE A 426 -30.53 24.64 9.57
C ILE A 426 -30.44 23.21 9.06
N ILE A 427 -30.06 22.29 9.94
CA ILE A 427 -30.02 20.85 9.65
C ILE A 427 -31.00 20.10 10.56
N GLU A 428 -31.41 18.94 10.10
CA GLU A 428 -32.13 17.96 10.92
C GLU A 428 -31.17 16.82 11.21
N ASP A 429 -30.96 16.54 12.49
CA ASP A 429 -30.14 15.44 12.99
C ASP A 429 -30.95 14.67 14.03
N ASN A 430 -30.78 13.35 14.07
CA ASN A 430 -31.49 12.46 15.00
C ASN A 430 -30.81 12.39 16.38
N GLN A 431 -29.66 13.04 16.55
CA GLN A 431 -28.96 13.11 17.82
C GLN A 431 -29.51 14.25 18.69
N GLU A 432 -29.78 13.93 19.96
CA GLU A 432 -30.06 14.94 20.98
C GLU A 432 -28.74 15.48 21.52
N TYR A 433 -28.59 16.80 21.50
CA TYR A 433 -27.46 17.46 22.14
C TYR A 433 -27.93 18.38 23.28
N GLU A 434 -27.23 18.31 24.42
CA GLU A 434 -27.43 19.22 25.55
C GLU A 434 -26.98 20.63 25.20
N LEU A 435 -27.95 21.54 25.07
CA LEU A 435 -27.76 22.89 24.56
C LEU A 435 -26.78 23.73 25.40
N ASN A 436 -26.91 23.69 26.73
CA ASN A 436 -26.08 24.49 27.62
C ASN A 436 -24.60 24.06 27.55
N SER A 437 -24.33 22.75 27.48
CA SER A 437 -22.99 22.20 27.32
C SER A 437 -22.32 22.64 26.01
N ILE A 438 -23.10 22.75 24.93
CA ILE A 438 -22.61 23.22 23.62
C ILE A 438 -22.30 24.70 23.65
N LEU A 439 -23.23 25.51 24.18
CA LEU A 439 -23.06 26.96 24.27
C LEU A 439 -21.86 27.31 25.15
N ASP A 440 -21.71 26.69 26.31
CA ASP A 440 -20.56 26.90 27.19
C ASP A 440 -19.24 26.55 26.49
N LYS A 441 -19.20 25.43 25.77
CA LYS A 441 -18.01 25.05 24.99
C LYS A 441 -17.74 26.07 23.88
N ILE A 442 -18.72 26.39 23.04
CA ILE A 442 -18.53 27.34 21.92
C ILE A 442 -18.12 28.72 22.43
N ASN A 443 -18.76 29.22 23.50
CA ASN A 443 -18.44 30.52 24.09
C ASN A 443 -17.02 30.55 24.66
N ASN A 444 -16.62 29.51 25.39
CA ASN A 444 -15.25 29.39 25.91
C ASN A 444 -14.21 29.28 24.79
N LEU A 445 -14.54 28.58 23.70
CA LEU A 445 -13.62 28.33 22.58
C LEU A 445 -13.49 29.51 21.64
N CYS A 446 -14.62 30.10 21.25
CA CYS A 446 -14.68 31.16 20.25
C CYS A 446 -14.56 32.56 20.86
N LYS A 447 -14.64 32.67 22.20
CA LYS A 447 -14.73 33.94 22.95
C LYS A 447 -15.86 34.82 22.44
N ILE A 448 -16.99 34.19 22.11
CA ILE A 448 -18.23 34.84 21.67
C ILE A 448 -19.23 34.71 22.82
N ASN A 449 -20.14 35.67 22.97
CA ASN A 449 -21.23 35.60 23.93
C ASN A 449 -22.50 35.15 23.20
N LEU A 450 -22.60 33.86 22.86
CA LEU A 450 -23.83 33.27 22.33
C LEU A 450 -24.74 32.93 23.50
N ASP A 451 -25.86 33.62 23.62
CA ASP A 451 -26.89 33.28 24.60
C ASP A 451 -28.02 32.46 23.97
N SER A 452 -28.91 31.95 24.80
CA SER A 452 -30.10 31.22 24.35
C SER A 452 -31.06 32.11 23.54
N GLU A 453 -31.00 33.43 23.75
CA GLU A 453 -31.81 34.43 23.05
C GLU A 453 -31.38 34.54 21.58
N PHE A 454 -30.07 34.52 21.30
CA PHE A 454 -29.47 34.42 19.98
C PHE A 454 -30.02 33.25 19.17
N LEU A 455 -29.95 32.02 19.72
CA LEU A 455 -30.47 30.83 19.04
C LEU A 455 -31.99 30.84 18.87
N SER A 456 -32.72 31.41 19.83
CA SER A 456 -34.19 31.52 19.76
C SER A 456 -34.65 32.52 18.68
N SER A 457 -33.87 33.56 18.41
CA SER A 457 -34.15 34.56 17.37
C SER A 457 -34.00 33.99 15.95
N PHE A 458 -33.18 32.95 15.81
CA PHE A 458 -32.80 32.35 14.52
C PHE A 458 -33.99 31.71 13.77
N ASN A 459 -34.93 31.09 14.50
CA ASN A 459 -36.04 30.35 13.90
C ASN A 459 -37.05 31.23 13.14
N LYS A 460 -37.04 32.56 13.33
CA LYS A 460 -38.06 33.45 12.77
C LYS A 460 -37.81 33.85 11.31
N THR A 461 -36.60 33.66 10.77
CA THR A 461 -36.19 34.24 9.47
C THR A 461 -35.67 33.22 8.44
N ILE A 462 -35.73 31.91 8.73
CA ILE A 462 -35.19 30.88 7.84
C ILE A 462 -36.12 30.67 6.64
N LYS A 463 -35.55 30.65 5.45
CA LYS A 463 -36.23 30.23 4.22
C LYS A 463 -35.52 29.03 3.61
N GLU A 464 -36.29 28.08 3.10
CA GLU A 464 -35.73 26.92 2.40
C GLU A 464 -35.68 27.18 0.89
N TYR A 465 -34.54 26.88 0.27
CA TYR A 465 -34.33 27.03 -1.16
C TYR A 465 -33.81 25.72 -1.74
N ALA A 466 -34.35 25.33 -2.90
CA ALA A 466 -33.69 24.34 -3.74
C ALA A 466 -32.44 24.95 -4.38
N LEU A 467 -31.37 24.16 -4.52
CA LEU A 467 -30.15 24.62 -5.20
C LEU A 467 -30.35 24.83 -6.72
N SER A 468 -31.50 24.42 -7.27
CA SER A 468 -31.93 24.80 -8.62
C SER A 468 -32.40 26.26 -8.73
N ASN A 469 -32.60 26.96 -7.62
CA ASN A 469 -33.02 28.35 -7.63
C ASN A 469 -31.94 29.25 -8.29
N PRO A 470 -32.32 30.22 -9.16
CA PRO A 470 -31.37 31.09 -9.87
C PRO A 470 -30.42 31.92 -8.99
N ILE A 471 -30.70 32.07 -7.69
CA ILE A 471 -29.75 32.69 -6.73
C ILE A 471 -28.45 31.88 -6.58
N PHE A 472 -28.47 30.60 -6.95
CA PHE A 472 -27.31 29.72 -7.00
C PHE A 472 -26.85 29.52 -8.44
N LYS A 473 -25.61 29.87 -8.73
CA LYS A 473 -24.97 29.61 -10.02
C LYS A 473 -24.13 28.34 -9.92
N LEU A 474 -24.66 27.24 -10.44
CA LEU A 474 -24.01 25.94 -10.47
C LEU A 474 -23.38 25.68 -11.84
N SER A 475 -22.14 25.20 -11.85
CA SER A 475 -21.43 24.78 -13.07
C SER A 475 -20.55 23.56 -12.81
N ILE A 476 -20.18 22.86 -13.88
CA ILE A 476 -19.18 21.79 -13.86
C ILE A 476 -17.93 22.31 -14.56
N GLY A 477 -16.77 21.94 -14.03
CA GLY A 477 -15.49 22.27 -14.64
C GLY A 477 -15.26 21.56 -15.97
N LYS A 478 -14.04 21.69 -16.49
CA LYS A 478 -13.65 21.13 -17.81
C LYS A 478 -12.61 20.07 -17.66
N ARG A 479 -12.66 19.04 -18.50
CA ARG A 479 -11.66 17.97 -18.49
C ARG A 479 -10.23 18.52 -18.60
N VAL A 480 -9.33 17.95 -17.81
CA VAL A 480 -7.88 18.20 -17.87
C VAL A 480 -7.17 16.88 -18.16
N LEU A 481 -6.33 16.84 -19.17
CA LEU A 481 -5.52 15.68 -19.50
C LEU A 481 -4.16 15.76 -18.79
N ASN A 482 -3.53 14.60 -18.50
CA ASN A 482 -2.25 14.57 -17.78
C ASN A 482 -1.14 15.37 -18.46
N ASN A 483 -1.12 15.43 -19.80
CA ASN A 483 -0.15 16.21 -20.57
C ASN A 483 -0.40 17.73 -20.52
N GLU A 484 -1.53 18.17 -19.97
CA GLU A 484 -1.82 19.59 -19.74
C GLU A 484 -1.39 20.04 -18.33
N LEU A 485 -1.08 19.11 -17.42
CA LEU A 485 -0.58 19.41 -16.08
C LEU A 485 0.90 19.80 -16.17
N LEU A 486 1.26 20.85 -15.44
CA LEU A 486 2.60 21.44 -15.43
C LEU A 486 3.17 21.39 -14.02
N GLU A 487 4.44 21.00 -13.88
CA GLU A 487 5.16 21.07 -12.60
C GLU A 487 5.28 22.52 -12.09
N ASN A 488 5.48 23.47 -13.00
CA ASN A 488 5.61 24.91 -12.70
C ASN A 488 4.36 25.72 -13.06
N GLY A 489 3.17 25.09 -13.05
CA GLY A 489 1.93 25.79 -13.33
C GLY A 489 1.55 26.76 -12.20
N GLN A 490 0.83 27.83 -12.53
CA GLN A 490 0.43 28.86 -11.55
C GLN A 490 -0.98 28.68 -10.99
N ILE A 491 -1.87 27.98 -11.72
CA ILE A 491 -3.28 27.84 -11.36
C ILE A 491 -3.51 26.43 -10.81
N PRO A 492 -3.93 26.29 -9.55
CA PRO A 492 -4.23 24.99 -8.95
C PRO A 492 -5.47 24.36 -9.59
N VAL A 493 -5.36 23.08 -9.95
CA VAL A 493 -6.44 22.26 -10.48
C VAL A 493 -7.11 21.50 -9.34
N TYR A 494 -8.44 21.52 -9.30
CA TYR A 494 -9.25 20.75 -8.35
C TYR A 494 -10.11 19.73 -9.08
N SER A 495 -10.13 18.50 -8.57
CA SER A 495 -10.84 17.37 -9.18
C SER A 495 -11.89 16.80 -8.23
N ALA A 496 -12.12 15.50 -8.27
CA ALA A 496 -13.02 14.82 -7.33
C ALA A 496 -12.60 15.02 -5.86
N ASN A 497 -11.29 15.18 -5.59
CA ASN A 497 -10.80 15.73 -4.33
C ASN A 497 -10.72 17.26 -4.42
N VAL A 498 -11.66 17.97 -3.81
CA VAL A 498 -11.73 19.45 -3.86
C VAL A 498 -10.97 20.13 -2.72
N LEU A 499 -10.42 19.35 -1.79
CA LEU A 499 -9.62 19.86 -0.67
C LEU A 499 -8.12 19.86 -0.98
N GLU A 500 -7.70 19.11 -2.01
CA GLU A 500 -6.31 18.98 -2.42
C GLU A 500 -6.13 19.43 -3.88
N VAL A 501 -4.96 19.99 -4.16
CA VAL A 501 -4.58 20.38 -5.51
C VAL A 501 -4.19 19.13 -6.29
N PHE A 502 -4.89 18.85 -7.39
CA PHE A 502 -4.64 17.72 -8.29
C PHE A 502 -3.40 17.92 -9.17
N GLY A 503 -3.06 19.17 -9.46
CA GLY A 503 -1.92 19.58 -10.26
C GLY A 503 -2.05 21.06 -10.62
N PHE A 504 -1.21 21.55 -11.53
CA PHE A 504 -1.24 22.95 -11.93
C PHE A 504 -1.35 23.12 -13.44
N VAL A 505 -1.99 24.21 -13.86
CA VAL A 505 -2.12 24.63 -15.26
C VAL A 505 -1.82 26.12 -15.38
N ASN A 506 -1.61 26.60 -16.60
CA ASN A 506 -1.52 28.03 -16.90
C ASN A 506 -2.73 28.58 -17.67
N LYS A 507 -3.67 27.70 -18.06
CA LYS A 507 -4.91 28.08 -18.74
C LYS A 507 -6.00 28.43 -17.72
N GLU A 508 -6.76 29.49 -18.01
CA GLU A 508 -7.92 29.91 -17.23
C GLU A 508 -9.21 29.43 -17.91
N ILE A 509 -10.21 29.03 -17.13
CA ILE A 509 -11.55 28.68 -17.64
C ILE A 509 -12.69 29.45 -16.99
N LEU A 510 -12.41 30.07 -15.84
CA LEU A 510 -13.31 31.00 -15.18
C LEU A 510 -12.78 32.40 -15.48
N GLN A 511 -13.68 33.36 -15.69
CA GLN A 511 -13.31 34.75 -16.01
C GLN A 511 -13.57 35.71 -14.84
N ASP A 512 -14.38 35.25 -13.89
CA ASP A 512 -14.89 35.97 -12.72
C ASP A 512 -14.32 35.32 -11.45
N TYR A 513 -13.14 35.78 -11.05
CA TYR A 513 -12.50 35.39 -9.78
C TYR A 513 -12.82 36.35 -8.63
N ASP A 514 -13.60 37.39 -8.88
CA ASP A 514 -14.06 38.39 -7.91
C ASP A 514 -15.12 37.85 -6.91
N ASN A 515 -15.64 36.65 -7.16
CA ASN A 515 -16.64 35.98 -6.32
C ASN A 515 -16.04 34.79 -5.57
N ASP A 516 -16.47 34.61 -4.31
CA ASP A 516 -16.20 33.39 -3.55
C ASP A 516 -16.84 32.18 -4.25
N SER A 517 -16.20 31.02 -4.15
CA SER A 517 -16.63 29.80 -4.83
C SER A 517 -16.67 28.62 -3.88
N VAL A 518 -17.77 27.87 -3.91
CA VAL A 518 -17.92 26.60 -3.19
C VAL A 518 -17.73 25.46 -4.19
N LEU A 519 -16.85 24.51 -3.88
CA LEU A 519 -16.54 23.38 -4.74
C LEU A 519 -17.18 22.10 -4.20
N TRP A 520 -17.56 21.16 -5.06
CA TRP A 520 -17.91 19.80 -4.63
C TRP A 520 -17.32 18.73 -5.55
N GLY A 521 -16.96 17.59 -4.97
CA GLY A 521 -16.48 16.42 -5.72
C GLY A 521 -17.63 15.60 -6.30
N ILE A 522 -17.53 15.18 -7.57
CA ILE A 522 -18.60 14.44 -8.25
C ILE A 522 -18.39 12.92 -8.18
N ASP A 523 -17.18 12.47 -8.48
CA ASP A 523 -16.82 11.06 -8.67
C ASP A 523 -15.94 10.49 -7.54
N GLY A 524 -15.75 11.25 -6.47
CA GLY A 524 -14.90 10.92 -5.31
C GLY A 524 -15.68 10.59 -4.04
N ASP A 525 -14.97 10.59 -2.92
CA ASP A 525 -15.62 10.67 -1.61
C ASP A 525 -16.32 12.03 -1.49
N TRP A 526 -17.44 12.09 -0.79
CA TRP A 526 -18.18 13.34 -0.67
C TRP A 526 -17.39 14.37 0.14
N MET A 527 -17.19 15.53 -0.47
CA MET A 527 -16.45 16.64 0.11
C MET A 527 -16.84 17.94 -0.56
N VAL A 528 -16.77 19.01 0.23
CA VAL A 528 -17.08 20.37 -0.18
C VAL A 528 -15.90 21.25 0.19
N GLY A 529 -15.45 22.07 -0.77
CA GLY A 529 -14.34 23.01 -0.61
C GLY A 529 -14.83 24.45 -0.70
N PHE A 530 -14.00 25.38 -0.22
CA PHE A 530 -14.23 26.81 -0.32
C PHE A 530 -12.98 27.47 -0.91
N ILE A 531 -13.18 28.30 -1.93
CA ILE A 531 -12.15 29.12 -2.56
C ILE A 531 -12.55 30.58 -2.40
N PRO A 532 -11.75 31.42 -1.72
CA PRO A 532 -12.07 32.84 -1.57
C PRO A 532 -11.88 33.58 -2.90
N LYS A 533 -12.57 34.70 -3.04
CA LYS A 533 -12.40 35.64 -4.14
C LYS A 533 -10.93 36.06 -4.29
N ASN A 534 -10.59 36.41 -5.52
CA ASN A 534 -9.25 36.75 -6.01
C ASN A 534 -8.25 35.57 -6.00
N LYS A 535 -8.70 34.34 -5.74
CA LYS A 535 -7.88 33.13 -5.94
C LYS A 535 -8.23 32.45 -7.25
N LYS A 536 -7.25 32.34 -8.14
CA LYS A 536 -7.38 31.57 -9.38
C LYS A 536 -7.40 30.08 -9.07
N PHE A 537 -8.27 29.35 -9.75
CA PHE A 537 -8.35 27.89 -9.71
C PHE A 537 -8.95 27.34 -11.00
N TYR A 538 -8.73 26.05 -11.23
CA TYR A 538 -9.28 25.32 -12.38
C TYR A 538 -10.07 24.09 -11.89
N PRO A 539 -11.41 24.08 -12.00
CA PRO A 539 -12.21 22.89 -11.73
C PRO A 539 -12.17 21.92 -12.93
N THR A 540 -11.96 20.63 -12.67
CA THR A 540 -12.11 19.58 -13.70
C THR A 540 -13.57 19.22 -13.96
N ASP A 541 -13.83 18.35 -14.94
CA ASP A 541 -15.15 17.74 -15.18
C ASP A 541 -15.64 16.83 -14.04
N HIS A 542 -14.79 16.54 -13.06
CA HIS A 542 -15.13 15.84 -11.81
C HIS A 542 -15.36 16.76 -10.61
N CYS A 543 -15.28 18.08 -10.83
CA CYS A 543 -15.45 19.12 -9.83
C CYS A 543 -16.60 20.05 -10.24
N GLY A 544 -17.54 20.26 -9.32
CA GLY A 544 -18.57 21.27 -9.48
C GLY A 544 -18.23 22.56 -8.76
N VAL A 545 -18.76 23.68 -9.25
CA VAL A 545 -18.61 25.02 -8.69
C VAL A 545 -19.99 25.62 -8.44
N LEU A 546 -20.20 26.11 -7.22
CA LEU A 546 -21.37 26.84 -6.77
C LEU A 546 -20.93 28.27 -6.40
N ARG A 547 -21.58 29.26 -7.01
CA ARG A 547 -21.45 30.68 -6.68
C ARG A 547 -22.78 31.29 -6.31
N VAL A 548 -22.72 32.37 -5.53
CA VAL A 548 -23.88 33.07 -4.99
C VAL A 548 -23.73 34.58 -5.13
N ASP A 549 -24.83 35.31 -4.99
CA ASP A 549 -24.85 36.75 -4.81
C ASP A 549 -24.42 37.09 -3.37
N ASP A 550 -23.19 37.59 -3.20
CA ASP A 550 -22.56 37.84 -1.89
C ASP A 550 -23.27 38.96 -1.09
N THR A 551 -24.11 39.77 -1.74
CA THR A 551 -24.98 40.75 -1.08
C THR A 551 -26.12 40.12 -0.28
N LYS A 552 -26.39 38.82 -0.48
CA LYS A 552 -27.51 38.09 0.15
C LYS A 552 -27.10 36.78 0.79
N ILE A 553 -26.00 36.17 0.35
CA ILE A 553 -25.63 34.82 0.75
C ILE A 553 -24.13 34.77 1.03
N ASN A 554 -23.77 34.31 2.22
CA ASN A 554 -22.39 34.02 2.57
C ASN A 554 -21.99 32.67 1.96
N ALA A 555 -21.06 32.67 1.00
CA ALA A 555 -20.61 31.46 0.32
C ALA A 555 -19.93 30.45 1.27
N LYS A 556 -19.25 30.94 2.31
CA LYS A 556 -18.60 30.09 3.31
C LYS A 556 -19.65 29.33 4.13
N TYR A 557 -20.73 29.99 4.55
CA TYR A 557 -21.90 29.35 5.14
C TYR A 557 -22.50 28.26 4.22
N ILE A 558 -22.65 28.56 2.91
CA ILE A 558 -23.13 27.58 1.93
C ILE A 558 -22.24 26.33 1.88
N SER A 559 -20.92 26.47 1.99
CA SER A 559 -20.01 25.33 1.98
C SER A 559 -20.32 24.33 3.10
N PHE A 560 -20.68 24.81 4.29
CA PHE A 560 -21.00 23.97 5.44
C PHE A 560 -22.33 23.24 5.26
N ILE A 561 -23.39 23.96 4.90
CA ILE A 561 -24.72 23.35 4.76
C ILE A 561 -24.80 22.42 3.56
N LEU A 562 -24.06 22.71 2.48
CA LEU A 562 -23.94 21.82 1.34
C LEU A 562 -23.28 20.51 1.76
N ASN A 563 -22.20 20.59 2.54
CA ASN A 563 -21.50 19.41 3.05
C ASN A 563 -22.43 18.50 3.86
N GLU A 564 -23.21 19.07 4.80
CA GLU A 564 -24.15 18.29 5.60
C GLU A 564 -25.32 17.75 4.77
N ALA A 565 -25.85 18.53 3.82
CA ALA A 565 -26.91 18.06 2.93
C ALA A 565 -26.47 16.86 2.08
N GLY A 566 -25.24 16.90 1.52
CA GLY A 566 -24.71 15.78 0.75
C GLY A 566 -24.39 14.54 1.60
N LYS A 567 -23.95 14.71 2.85
CA LYS A 567 -23.80 13.60 3.81
C LYS A 567 -25.15 12.95 4.11
N LYS A 568 -26.20 13.74 4.34
CA LYS A 568 -27.57 13.24 4.59
C LYS A 568 -28.11 12.44 3.39
N GLN A 569 -27.79 12.86 2.16
CA GLN A 569 -28.11 12.09 0.95
C GLN A 569 -27.25 10.83 0.75
N GLY A 570 -26.13 10.70 1.47
CA GLY A 570 -25.22 9.58 1.33
C GLY A 570 -24.34 9.65 0.08
N PHE A 571 -24.03 10.86 -0.40
CA PHE A 571 -23.13 11.00 -1.55
C PHE A 571 -21.77 10.34 -1.27
N SER A 572 -21.26 9.65 -2.28
CA SER A 572 -20.05 8.84 -2.20
C SER A 572 -19.60 8.44 -3.60
N ARG A 573 -18.48 7.72 -3.70
CA ARG A 573 -18.03 7.11 -4.97
C ARG A 573 -19.10 6.23 -5.62
N LYS A 574 -19.98 5.62 -4.82
CA LYS A 574 -21.10 4.80 -5.28
C LYS A 574 -22.31 5.67 -5.66
N LEU A 575 -22.64 6.66 -4.83
CA LEU A 575 -23.72 7.60 -5.07
C LEU A 575 -23.15 8.98 -5.42
N ARG A 576 -22.79 9.14 -6.70
CA ARG A 576 -22.13 10.35 -7.21
C ARG A 576 -22.98 11.62 -7.04
N ALA A 577 -22.33 12.74 -6.77
CA ALA A 577 -22.98 14.04 -6.64
C ALA A 577 -23.05 14.77 -8.00
N SER A 578 -23.82 14.23 -8.94
CA SER A 578 -24.04 14.87 -10.24
C SER A 578 -24.71 16.24 -10.08
N ILE A 579 -24.56 17.12 -11.07
CA ILE A 579 -25.16 18.47 -11.02
C ILE A 579 -26.68 18.42 -10.77
N ASP A 580 -27.39 17.45 -11.36
CA ASP A 580 -28.83 17.30 -11.18
C ASP A 580 -29.18 16.88 -9.74
N ARG A 581 -28.37 16.00 -9.13
CA ARG A 581 -28.54 15.60 -7.73
C ARG A 581 -28.23 16.75 -6.77
N ILE A 582 -27.24 17.57 -7.09
CA ILE A 582 -26.95 18.81 -6.34
C ILE A 582 -28.11 19.79 -6.46
N LYS A 583 -28.61 20.05 -7.68
CA LYS A 583 -29.77 20.93 -7.91
C LYS A 583 -31.03 20.49 -7.15
N ALA A 584 -31.19 19.19 -6.90
CA ALA A 584 -32.30 18.62 -6.16
C ALA A 584 -32.19 18.81 -4.63
N LEU A 585 -31.00 19.14 -4.11
CA LEU A 585 -30.84 19.43 -2.68
C LEU A 585 -31.60 20.69 -2.28
N ARG A 586 -32.02 20.72 -1.02
CA ARG A 586 -32.59 21.88 -0.37
C ARG A 586 -31.70 22.33 0.77
N VAL A 587 -31.57 23.65 0.90
CA VAL A 587 -30.76 24.29 1.93
C VAL A 587 -31.58 25.39 2.61
N LYS A 588 -31.33 25.58 3.90
CA LYS A 588 -31.98 26.60 4.71
C LYS A 588 -31.09 27.84 4.78
N LEU A 589 -31.62 28.99 4.39
CA LEU A 589 -30.94 30.27 4.39
C LEU A 589 -31.58 31.21 5.44
N PRO A 590 -30.88 31.54 6.54
CA PRO A 590 -31.26 32.61 7.45
C PRO A 590 -30.86 33.99 6.88
N SER A 591 -31.01 35.07 7.65
CA SER A 591 -30.51 36.40 7.26
C SER A 591 -29.00 36.37 7.01
N LEU A 592 -28.48 37.26 6.16
CA LEU A 592 -27.05 37.33 5.85
C LEU A 592 -26.18 37.48 7.11
N GLU A 593 -26.61 38.35 8.04
CA GLU A 593 -25.95 38.54 9.35
C GLU A 593 -25.79 37.22 10.11
N PHE A 594 -26.84 36.39 10.16
CA PHE A 594 -26.77 35.08 10.80
C PHE A 594 -25.90 34.08 10.04
N GLN A 595 -25.88 34.16 8.70
CA GLN A 595 -24.97 33.33 7.89
C GLN A 595 -23.51 33.68 8.20
N ASP A 596 -23.19 34.97 8.31
CA ASP A 596 -21.85 35.48 8.64
C ASP A 596 -21.39 35.02 10.02
N GLN A 597 -22.27 35.10 11.03
CA GLN A 597 -21.97 34.65 12.39
C GLN A 597 -21.70 33.14 12.45
N ILE A 598 -22.51 32.34 11.75
CA ILE A 598 -22.30 30.89 11.68
C ILE A 598 -20.99 30.57 10.97
N ALA A 599 -20.68 31.27 9.87
CA ALA A 599 -19.44 31.09 9.15
C ALA A 599 -18.24 31.40 10.05
N ASP A 600 -18.24 32.51 10.79
CA ASP A 600 -17.18 32.88 11.73
C ASP A 600 -16.98 31.85 12.86
N ILE A 601 -18.07 31.39 13.48
CA ILE A 601 -18.00 30.36 14.55
C ILE A 601 -17.43 29.07 13.97
N THR A 602 -17.95 28.63 12.82
CA THR A 602 -17.52 27.37 12.20
C THR A 602 -16.06 27.44 11.79
N ASP A 603 -15.61 28.56 11.23
CA ASP A 603 -14.20 28.78 10.85
C ASP A 603 -13.26 28.75 12.05
N LYS A 604 -13.65 29.35 13.18
CA LYS A 604 -12.87 29.26 14.43
C LYS A 604 -12.73 27.82 14.92
N ILE A 605 -13.82 27.04 14.87
CA ILE A 605 -13.81 25.63 15.25
C ILE A 605 -12.98 24.79 14.27
N GLU A 606 -13.13 24.99 12.97
CA GLU A 606 -12.37 24.27 11.94
C GLU A 606 -10.87 24.57 12.01
N LYS A 607 -10.49 25.82 12.29
CA LYS A 607 -9.09 26.19 12.55
C LYS A 607 -8.54 25.39 13.73
N LYS A 608 -9.30 25.24 14.82
CA LYS A 608 -8.87 24.46 15.98
C LYS A 608 -8.74 22.97 15.68
N ILE A 609 -9.67 22.42 14.91
CA ILE A 609 -9.58 21.04 14.40
C ILE A 609 -8.30 20.85 13.60
N ASN A 610 -7.96 21.79 12.70
CA ASN A 610 -6.77 21.70 11.87
C ASN A 610 -5.48 21.81 12.69
N GLU A 611 -5.42 22.68 13.70
CA GLU A 611 -4.31 22.72 14.67
C GLU A 611 -4.09 21.36 15.34
N TYR A 612 -5.18 20.70 15.78
CA TYR A 612 -5.09 19.40 16.43
C TYR A 612 -4.68 18.29 15.47
N LYS A 613 -5.14 18.31 14.21
CA LYS A 613 -4.67 17.37 13.18
C LYS A 613 -3.17 17.49 12.93
N ILE A 614 -2.64 18.70 12.85
CA ILE A 614 -1.19 18.93 12.70
C ILE A 614 -0.43 18.36 13.91
N GLU A 615 -0.95 18.55 15.12
CA GLU A 615 -0.33 17.98 16.33
C GLU A 615 -0.43 16.45 16.37
N LEU A 616 -1.52 15.83 15.90
CA LEU A 616 -1.62 14.37 15.75
C LEU A 616 -0.51 13.82 14.83
N ASP A 617 -0.28 14.45 13.66
CA ASP A 617 0.79 14.06 12.74
C ASP A 617 2.19 14.18 13.38
N ARG A 618 2.37 15.19 14.24
CA ARG A 618 3.61 15.36 15.02
C ARG A 618 3.79 14.25 16.06
N LEU A 619 2.73 13.90 16.79
CA LEU A 619 2.75 12.84 17.81
C LEU A 619 3.06 11.46 17.19
N GLU A 620 2.58 11.19 15.96
CA GLU A 620 2.96 9.97 15.25
C GLU A 620 4.47 9.90 15.01
N LYS A 621 5.09 11.00 14.55
CA LYS A 621 6.55 11.09 14.37
C LYS A 621 7.31 11.04 15.69
N GLU A 622 6.70 11.45 16.79
CA GLU A 622 7.33 11.39 18.12
C GLU A 622 7.54 9.95 18.58
N LYS A 623 6.62 9.03 18.27
CA LYS A 623 6.81 7.59 18.55
C LYS A 623 8.02 7.01 17.81
N GLU A 624 8.25 7.43 16.57
CA GLU A 624 9.44 7.04 15.80
C GLU A 624 10.71 7.58 16.45
N LYS A 625 10.70 8.83 16.93
CA LYS A 625 11.84 9.44 17.65
C LYS A 625 12.15 8.73 18.97
N ILE A 626 11.13 8.28 19.70
CA ILE A 626 11.33 7.46 20.91
C ILE A 626 12.08 6.18 20.56
N LEU A 627 11.64 5.46 19.53
CA LEU A 627 12.35 4.26 19.06
C LEU A 627 13.78 4.57 18.63
N GLN A 628 14.01 5.67 17.91
CA GLN A 628 15.36 6.12 17.51
C GLN A 628 16.27 6.34 18.71
N LYS A 629 15.81 7.13 19.69
CA LYS A 629 16.53 7.44 20.94
C LYS A 629 16.98 6.17 21.68
N TYR A 630 16.09 5.18 21.79
CA TYR A 630 16.38 3.99 22.58
C TYR A 630 17.14 2.92 21.79
N LEU A 631 16.84 2.71 20.51
CA LEU A 631 17.32 1.55 19.76
C LEU A 631 18.57 1.83 18.91
N PHE A 632 18.97 3.09 18.75
CA PHE A 632 20.10 3.50 17.93
C PHE A 632 21.11 4.30 18.78
N SER A 633 22.30 4.51 18.21
CA SER A 633 23.41 5.24 18.85
C SER A 633 23.45 6.69 18.42
#